data_AF-D4D1R4-F1
#
_entry.id   AF-D4D1R4-F1
#
_cell.length_a   1.000
_cell.length_b   1.000
_cell.length_c   1.000
_cell.angle_alpha   90.00
_cell.angle_beta   90.00
_cell.angle_gamma   90.00
#
_symmetry.space_group_name_H-M   'P 1'
#
loop_
_entity.id
_entity.type
_entity.pdbx_description
1 polymer ?
#
loop_
_entity_poly.entity_id
_entity_poly.type
_entity_poly.pdbx_seq_one_letter_code
_entity_poly.pdbx_strand_id
1 'polypeptide(L)'
;MPATAREAVLRNETWDRGTATVYSSFLEKLLKLLKLKVKINDDDDDETTIRSKRREKRRTALSDSQIIVINPPMKQIPFPFALNVGTDIVHIPRIQRLVARSVAASTSLDPAAATNQKTSLSRFVRRILCEQEQAYFKSKFKLSSVASDVQLPSQPITAQTSTEIARWLAGRFAAKEAARKAAPGGAASVSWKEVMIRAEAGGDGRPEVVYLREGGSVGQLGKLSISHDGEYVIATVIAATPEL
;
A
#
# COMPACT_ATOMS: atom_id res chain seq x y z
N MET A 1 31.92 35.93 8.07
CA MET A 1 30.78 36.86 7.99
C MET A 1 31.11 37.92 6.94
N PRO A 2 30.20 38.34 6.06
CA PRO A 2 28.92 37.75 5.61
C PRO A 2 28.96 37.52 4.06
N ALA A 3 27.96 37.09 3.29
CA ALA A 3 26.50 37.21 3.31
C ALA A 3 25.94 36.13 2.32
N THR A 4 24.99 35.25 2.68
CA THR A 4 23.53 35.31 2.38
C THR A 4 23.18 35.51 0.89
N ALA A 5 22.18 34.92 0.25
CA ALA A 5 21.09 34.01 0.59
C ALA A 5 20.41 33.57 -0.74
N ARG A 6 19.75 32.41 -0.71
CA ARG A 6 18.42 32.07 -1.27
C ARG A 6 18.02 32.44 -2.72
N GLU A 7 17.33 31.46 -3.31
CA GLU A 7 16.32 31.53 -4.41
C GLU A 7 16.77 31.46 -5.87
N ALA A 8 16.68 30.25 -6.44
CA ALA A 8 15.89 29.89 -7.63
C ALA A 8 16.17 28.41 -7.94
N VAL A 9 15.31 27.43 -7.59
CA VAL A 9 14.03 27.08 -8.22
C VAL A 9 14.15 26.82 -9.73
N LEU A 10 13.93 25.55 -10.07
CA LEU A 10 13.59 24.98 -11.39
C LEU A 10 14.68 24.96 -12.48
N ARG A 11 15.03 23.73 -12.90
CA ARG A 11 15.58 23.24 -14.19
C ARG A 11 16.62 22.14 -13.91
N ASN A 12 16.58 20.91 -14.42
CA ASN A 12 15.92 20.31 -15.58
C ASN A 12 15.69 18.81 -15.33
N GLU A 13 14.44 18.37 -15.38
CA GLU A 13 14.12 17.00 -15.78
C GLU A 13 14.02 16.99 -17.31
N THR A 14 14.94 16.34 -18.00
CA THR A 14 14.79 16.02 -19.42
C THR A 14 14.04 14.70 -19.54
N TRP A 15 12.72 14.78 -19.59
CA TRP A 15 11.87 13.68 -20.05
C TRP A 15 11.96 13.56 -21.57
N ASP A 16 12.16 12.34 -22.00
CA ASP A 16 12.34 11.88 -23.37
C ASP A 16 11.15 12.28 -24.28
N ARG A 17 11.46 12.86 -25.46
CA ARG A 17 10.49 13.46 -26.40
C ARG A 17 9.73 12.42 -27.25
N GLY A 18 9.73 11.15 -26.85
CA GLY A 18 9.06 10.06 -27.57
C GLY A 18 7.62 9.73 -27.12
N THR A 19 7.22 10.10 -25.90
CA THR A 19 5.95 9.64 -25.30
C THR A 19 4.82 10.68 -25.28
N ALA A 20 5.14 11.96 -25.56
CA ALA A 20 4.17 13.06 -25.53
C ALA A 20 3.24 13.12 -26.77
N THR A 21 3.66 12.56 -27.91
CA THR A 21 2.91 12.66 -29.18
C THR A 21 1.69 11.73 -29.21
N VAL A 22 1.72 10.62 -28.47
CA VAL A 22 0.63 9.62 -28.48
C VAL A 22 -0.56 10.09 -27.62
N TYR A 23 -0.31 10.78 -26.50
CA TYR A 23 -1.37 11.28 -25.61
C TYR A 23 -2.12 12.51 -26.16
N SER A 24 -1.44 13.37 -26.94
CA SER A 24 -2.06 14.57 -27.54
C SER A 24 -3.14 14.24 -28.57
N SER A 25 -2.90 13.26 -29.46
CA SER A 25 -3.87 12.89 -30.50
C SER A 25 -5.15 12.26 -29.95
N PHE A 26 -5.07 11.59 -28.79
CA PHE A 26 -6.19 10.94 -28.14
C PHE A 26 -7.09 11.96 -27.43
N LEU A 27 -6.49 12.95 -26.74
CA LEU A 27 -7.21 14.04 -26.08
C LEU A 27 -7.88 15.00 -27.08
N GLU A 28 -7.25 15.29 -28.22
CA GLU A 28 -7.90 16.09 -29.28
C GLU A 28 -9.09 15.36 -29.92
N LYS A 29 -8.99 14.04 -30.15
CA LYS A 29 -10.13 13.24 -30.62
C LYS A 29 -11.26 13.22 -29.59
N LEU A 30 -10.96 13.12 -28.30
CA LEU A 30 -11.95 13.15 -27.22
C LEU A 30 -12.65 14.53 -27.12
N LEU A 31 -11.89 15.62 -27.28
CA LEU A 31 -12.43 16.99 -27.28
C LEU A 31 -13.25 17.32 -28.54
N LYS A 32 -12.89 16.78 -29.71
CA LYS A 32 -13.74 16.86 -30.92
C LYS A 32 -15.02 16.04 -30.79
N LEU A 33 -14.96 14.87 -30.17
CA LEU A 33 -16.14 14.03 -29.86
C LEU A 33 -17.10 14.71 -28.87
N LEU A 34 -16.58 15.51 -27.93
CA LEU A 34 -17.39 16.25 -26.96
C LEU A 34 -17.95 17.58 -27.52
N LYS A 35 -17.30 18.20 -28.52
CA LYS A 35 -17.77 19.46 -29.14
C LYS A 35 -18.74 19.28 -30.31
N LEU A 36 -18.94 18.06 -30.82
CA LEU A 36 -19.84 17.81 -31.96
C LEU A 36 -21.33 17.68 -31.59
N LYS A 37 -21.72 18.00 -30.35
CA LYS A 37 -23.10 17.77 -29.85
C LYS A 37 -23.88 19.01 -29.47
N VAL A 38 -23.55 20.17 -30.04
CA VAL A 38 -24.42 21.34 -29.97
C VAL A 38 -24.46 21.99 -31.35
N LYS A 39 -25.49 21.63 -32.12
CA LYS A 39 -25.95 22.42 -33.26
C LYS A 39 -27.45 22.62 -33.06
N ILE A 40 -27.81 23.83 -32.63
CA ILE A 40 -29.18 24.29 -32.49
C ILE A 40 -29.63 24.68 -33.90
N ASN A 41 -30.65 24.00 -34.41
CA ASN A 41 -31.45 24.47 -35.52
C ASN A 41 -32.82 24.80 -34.94
N ASP A 42 -33.23 26.05 -35.13
CA ASP A 42 -34.60 26.52 -34.94
C ASP A 42 -35.47 25.91 -36.04
N ASP A 43 -36.50 25.15 -35.65
CA ASP A 43 -37.68 24.86 -36.47
C ASP A 43 -38.81 24.42 -35.51
N ASP A 44 -39.89 25.21 -35.52
CA ASP A 44 -41.07 25.11 -34.66
C ASP A 44 -41.90 23.85 -34.92
N ASP A 45 -41.59 22.75 -34.24
CA ASP A 45 -42.50 21.60 -34.12
C ASP A 45 -42.52 21.07 -32.67
N ASP A 46 -43.73 20.99 -32.12
CA ASP A 46 -44.10 20.76 -30.72
C ASP A 46 -43.27 19.65 -29.99
N GLU A 47 -42.28 20.09 -29.21
CA GLU A 47 -41.16 19.32 -28.64
C GLU A 47 -41.59 18.17 -27.70
N THR A 48 -42.82 18.23 -27.19
CA THR A 48 -43.35 17.29 -26.19
C THR A 48 -43.77 15.95 -26.80
N THR A 49 -44.31 15.96 -28.01
CA THR A 49 -44.85 14.76 -28.69
C THR A 49 -43.75 13.96 -29.40
N ILE A 50 -42.68 14.63 -29.83
CA ILE A 50 -41.50 13.98 -30.42
C ILE A 50 -40.66 13.29 -29.35
N ARG A 51 -40.53 13.89 -28.15
CA ARG A 51 -39.80 13.29 -27.02
C ARG A 51 -40.47 12.02 -26.50
N SER A 52 -41.80 11.96 -26.41
CA SER A 52 -42.50 10.75 -25.95
C SER A 52 -42.35 9.59 -26.95
N LYS A 53 -42.55 9.84 -28.25
CA LYS A 53 -42.38 8.82 -29.30
C LYS A 53 -40.93 8.32 -29.43
N ARG A 54 -39.91 9.18 -29.29
CA ARG A 54 -38.50 8.76 -29.29
C ARG A 54 -38.10 7.99 -28.04
N ARG A 55 -38.69 8.29 -26.88
CA ARG A 55 -38.40 7.62 -25.61
C ARG A 55 -39.05 6.23 -25.56
N GLU A 56 -40.24 6.08 -26.13
CA GLU A 56 -40.93 4.78 -26.27
C GLU A 56 -40.20 3.89 -27.29
N LYS A 57 -39.82 4.44 -28.46
CA LYS A 57 -39.05 3.72 -29.50
C LYS A 57 -37.63 3.33 -29.04
N ARG A 58 -37.02 4.11 -28.13
CA ARG A 58 -35.76 3.75 -27.49
C ARG A 58 -35.94 2.74 -26.36
N ARG A 59 -37.02 2.77 -25.58
CA ARG A 59 -37.29 1.76 -24.54
C ARG A 59 -37.59 0.39 -25.13
N THR A 60 -38.31 0.32 -26.25
CA THR A 60 -38.54 -0.92 -27.00
C THR A 60 -37.30 -1.39 -27.76
N ALA A 61 -36.48 -0.49 -28.31
CA ALA A 61 -35.22 -0.88 -28.95
C ALA A 61 -34.10 -1.29 -27.96
N LEU A 62 -34.17 -0.87 -26.68
CA LEU A 62 -33.25 -1.28 -25.62
C LEU A 62 -33.72 -2.50 -24.83
N SER A 63 -34.99 -2.94 -24.95
CA SER A 63 -35.46 -4.17 -24.32
C SER A 63 -35.13 -5.43 -25.14
N ASP A 64 -34.91 -5.29 -26.44
CA ASP A 64 -34.67 -6.44 -27.36
C ASP A 64 -33.22 -6.56 -27.85
N SER A 65 -32.34 -5.63 -27.48
CA SER A 65 -30.91 -5.85 -27.60
C SER A 65 -30.42 -6.68 -26.42
N GLN A 66 -30.72 -7.98 -26.45
CA GLN A 66 -29.91 -8.98 -25.77
C GLN A 66 -28.46 -8.74 -26.21
N ILE A 67 -27.65 -8.17 -25.33
CA ILE A 67 -26.20 -8.28 -25.44
C ILE A 67 -25.92 -9.77 -25.22
N ILE A 68 -25.98 -10.54 -26.32
CA ILE A 68 -25.52 -11.92 -26.33
C ILE A 68 -24.04 -11.83 -26.00
N VAL A 69 -23.67 -12.32 -24.82
CA VAL A 69 -22.28 -12.54 -24.45
C VAL A 69 -21.79 -13.66 -25.38
N ILE A 70 -21.18 -13.30 -26.51
CA ILE A 70 -20.85 -14.20 -27.64
C ILE A 70 -19.72 -15.19 -27.28
N ASN A 71 -19.11 -15.09 -26.11
CA ASN A 71 -18.09 -16.03 -25.67
C ASN A 71 -18.63 -16.90 -24.53
N PRO A 72 -18.79 -18.22 -24.72
CA PRO A 72 -19.04 -19.12 -23.60
C PRO A 72 -17.91 -18.93 -22.57
N PRO A 73 -18.23 -18.95 -21.26
CA PRO A 73 -17.21 -18.76 -20.24
C PRO A 73 -16.12 -19.82 -20.43
N MET A 74 -14.88 -19.37 -20.63
CA MET A 74 -13.74 -20.27 -20.78
C MET A 74 -13.68 -21.20 -19.57
N LYS A 75 -13.63 -22.52 -19.81
CA LYS A 75 -13.41 -23.51 -18.75
C LYS A 75 -12.02 -23.31 -18.18
N GLN A 76 -11.93 -22.73 -16.99
CA GLN A 76 -10.67 -22.57 -16.28
C GLN A 76 -10.33 -23.87 -15.56
N ILE A 77 -9.13 -24.39 -15.81
CA ILE A 77 -8.56 -25.50 -15.03
C ILE A 77 -7.81 -24.85 -13.85
N PRO A 78 -8.07 -25.26 -12.59
CA PRO A 78 -7.41 -24.67 -11.44
C PRO A 78 -5.90 -24.98 -11.45
N PHE A 79 -5.13 -24.14 -10.77
CA PHE A 79 -3.72 -24.39 -10.54
C PHE A 79 -3.53 -25.70 -9.73
N PRO A 80 -2.60 -26.59 -10.11
CA PRO A 80 -2.56 -27.97 -9.61
C PRO A 80 -2.18 -28.12 -8.13
N PHE A 81 -1.56 -27.10 -7.53
CA PHE A 81 -1.21 -27.10 -6.11
C PHE A 81 -1.97 -25.99 -5.40
N ALA A 82 -2.47 -26.26 -4.19
CA ALA A 82 -3.17 -25.25 -3.39
C ALA A 82 -2.17 -24.28 -2.72
N LEU A 83 -1.28 -23.68 -3.51
CA LEU A 83 -0.22 -22.77 -3.07
C LEU A 83 -0.49 -21.36 -3.57
N ASN A 84 -0.34 -20.41 -2.67
CA ASN A 84 -0.41 -18.99 -2.97
C ASN A 84 0.97 -18.36 -2.77
N VAL A 85 1.29 -17.40 -3.63
CA VAL A 85 2.52 -16.62 -3.56
C VAL A 85 2.19 -15.15 -3.37
N GLY A 86 2.99 -14.49 -2.55
CA GLY A 86 2.92 -13.06 -2.37
C GLY A 86 4.32 -12.46 -2.39
N THR A 87 4.44 -11.32 -3.06
CA THR A 87 5.68 -10.55 -3.13
C THR A 87 5.40 -9.09 -2.82
N ASP A 88 6.32 -8.43 -2.14
CA ASP A 88 6.25 -6.99 -1.89
C ASP A 88 7.62 -6.36 -1.81
N ILE A 89 7.71 -5.09 -2.24
CA ILE A 89 8.92 -4.28 -2.21
C ILE A 89 8.66 -2.96 -1.50
N VAL A 90 9.57 -2.57 -0.62
CA VAL A 90 9.46 -1.41 0.24
C VAL A 90 10.66 -0.52 0.08
N HIS A 91 10.41 0.76 -0.20
CA HIS A 91 11.43 1.80 -0.25
C HIS A 91 11.78 2.29 1.17
N ILE A 92 12.97 1.98 1.66
CA ILE A 92 13.46 2.26 3.02
C ILE A 92 13.38 3.76 3.37
N PRO A 93 13.76 4.71 2.49
CA PRO A 93 13.64 6.14 2.76
C PRO A 93 12.23 6.61 3.13
N ARG A 94 11.18 5.93 2.63
CA ARG A 94 9.80 6.24 3.03
C ARG A 94 9.56 5.93 4.52
N ILE A 95 10.13 4.83 5.01
CA ILE A 95 10.04 4.44 6.42
C ILE A 95 10.98 5.29 7.28
N GLN A 96 12.19 5.62 6.80
CA GLN A 96 13.11 6.53 7.50
C GLN A 96 12.45 7.89 7.79
N ARG A 97 11.68 8.46 6.86
CA ARG A 97 10.93 9.71 7.11
C ARG A 97 9.87 9.58 8.22
N LEU A 98 9.32 8.39 8.47
CA LEU A 98 8.42 8.17 9.61
C LEU A 98 9.20 8.16 10.92
N VAL A 99 10.36 7.50 10.94
CA VAL A 99 11.24 7.42 12.12
C VAL A 99 11.82 8.78 12.46
N ALA A 100 12.40 9.49 11.49
CA ALA A 100 13.02 10.79 11.66
C ALA A 100 12.05 11.85 12.20
N ARG A 101 10.79 11.86 11.72
CA ARG A 101 9.75 12.75 12.26
C ARG A 101 9.47 12.48 13.74
N SER A 102 9.45 11.23 14.16
CA SER A 102 9.24 10.90 15.58
C SER A 102 10.45 11.23 16.46
N VAL A 103 11.67 11.16 15.92
CA VAL A 103 12.87 11.64 16.63
C VAL A 103 12.84 13.17 16.79
N ALA A 104 12.59 13.91 15.70
CA ALA A 104 12.50 15.37 15.73
C ALA A 104 11.41 15.88 16.71
N ALA A 105 10.28 15.18 16.77
CA ALA A 105 9.21 15.44 17.72
C ALA A 105 9.60 15.22 19.19
N SER A 106 10.52 14.29 19.47
CA SER A 106 10.99 14.04 20.84
C SER A 106 11.95 15.14 21.34
N THR A 107 12.58 15.86 20.41
CA THR A 107 13.52 16.95 20.70
C THR A 107 12.90 18.34 20.61
N SER A 108 11.68 18.46 20.08
CA SER A 108 11.02 19.77 19.92
C SER A 108 10.49 20.29 21.25
N LEU A 109 10.76 21.57 21.52
CA LEU A 109 10.27 22.31 22.69
C LEU A 109 8.79 22.71 22.56
N ASP A 110 8.20 22.62 21.36
CA ASP A 110 6.78 22.88 21.11
C ASP A 110 5.93 21.64 21.39
N PRO A 111 5.11 21.62 22.45
CA PRO A 111 4.33 20.45 22.86
C PRO A 111 3.26 20.03 21.86
N ALA A 112 2.68 20.99 21.12
CA ALA A 112 1.56 20.73 20.21
C ALA A 112 2.04 20.08 18.90
N ALA A 113 3.14 20.59 18.33
CA ALA A 113 3.78 20.00 17.15
C ALA A 113 4.42 18.63 17.46
N ALA A 114 5.01 18.47 18.64
CA ALA A 114 5.58 17.21 19.12
C ALA A 114 4.53 16.07 19.15
N THR A 115 3.32 16.39 19.62
CA THR A 115 2.25 15.39 19.83
C THR A 115 1.80 14.75 18.51
N ASN A 116 1.62 15.54 17.44
CA ASN A 116 1.19 15.01 16.14
C ASN A 116 2.26 14.15 15.44
N GLN A 117 3.54 14.46 15.62
CA GLN A 117 4.64 13.75 14.96
C GLN A 117 5.09 12.49 15.72
N LYS A 118 5.12 12.54 17.06
CA LYS A 118 5.36 11.39 17.95
C LYS A 118 4.32 10.27 17.73
N THR A 119 3.13 10.65 17.31
CA THR A 119 2.02 9.72 17.09
C THR A 119 2.04 9.04 15.72
N SER A 120 2.84 9.49 14.74
CA SER A 120 2.88 8.86 13.40
C SER A 120 3.57 7.51 13.39
N LEU A 121 4.81 7.42 13.89
CA LEU A 121 5.54 6.15 13.97
C LEU A 121 4.85 5.17 14.93
N SER A 122 4.39 5.64 16.09
CA SER A 122 3.70 4.78 17.04
C SER A 122 2.39 4.23 16.48
N ARG A 123 1.61 5.01 15.72
CA ARG A 123 0.45 4.49 14.97
C ARG A 123 0.85 3.47 13.91
N PHE A 124 1.91 3.73 13.15
CA PHE A 124 2.41 2.78 12.15
C PHE A 124 2.79 1.45 12.80
N VAL A 125 3.62 1.47 13.83
CA VAL A 125 4.04 0.27 14.57
C VAL A 125 2.85 -0.48 15.16
N ARG A 126 1.93 0.21 15.84
CA ARG A 126 0.73 -0.42 16.44
C ARG A 126 -0.25 -0.98 15.42
N ARG A 127 -0.29 -0.41 14.22
CA ARG A 127 -1.16 -0.87 13.12
C ARG A 127 -0.60 -2.12 12.47
N ILE A 128 0.71 -2.17 12.25
CA ILE A 128 1.36 -3.19 11.43
C ILE A 128 1.83 -4.38 12.25
N LEU A 129 2.42 -4.17 13.44
CA LEU A 129 3.03 -5.25 14.23
C LEU A 129 2.02 -5.90 15.18
N CYS A 130 2.09 -7.23 15.35
CA CYS A 130 1.35 -7.92 16.41
C CYS A 130 1.98 -7.64 17.78
N GLU A 131 1.34 -8.06 18.87
CA GLU A 131 1.80 -7.76 20.23
C GLU A 131 3.20 -8.33 20.51
N GLN A 132 3.46 -9.55 20.06
CA GLN A 132 4.75 -10.22 20.19
C GLN A 132 5.85 -9.46 19.44
N GLU A 133 5.58 -9.03 18.20
CA GLU A 133 6.54 -8.23 17.42
C GLU A 133 6.76 -6.84 18.02
N GLN A 134 5.72 -6.22 18.60
CA GLN A 134 5.86 -4.94 19.30
C GLN A 134 6.73 -5.08 20.55
N ALA A 135 6.55 -6.15 21.33
CA ALA A 135 7.39 -6.43 22.49
C ALA A 135 8.85 -6.66 22.07
N TYR A 136 9.08 -7.47 21.03
CA TYR A 136 10.40 -7.69 20.46
C TYR A 136 11.02 -6.41 19.92
N PHE A 137 10.24 -5.58 19.20
CA PHE A 137 10.69 -4.30 18.67
C PHE A 137 11.18 -3.35 19.78
N LYS A 138 10.39 -3.22 20.86
CA LYS A 138 10.77 -2.41 22.03
C LYS A 138 12.05 -2.92 22.69
N SER A 139 12.15 -4.23 22.89
CA SER A 139 13.34 -4.87 23.47
C SER A 139 14.58 -4.66 22.59
N LYS A 140 14.48 -4.94 21.29
CA LYS A 140 15.60 -4.87 20.33
C LYS A 140 16.20 -3.47 20.24
N PHE A 141 15.35 -2.45 20.16
CA PHE A 141 15.80 -1.06 19.99
C PHE A 141 15.90 -0.31 21.32
N LYS A 142 15.73 -1.01 22.46
CA LYS A 142 15.76 -0.43 23.81
C LYS A 142 14.92 0.84 23.91
N LEU A 143 13.77 0.85 23.23
CA LEU A 143 12.86 1.98 23.25
C LEU A 143 12.14 1.92 24.60
N SER A 144 12.57 2.75 25.55
CA SER A 144 11.77 3.03 26.76
C SER A 144 10.38 3.44 26.29
N SER A 145 9.34 2.86 26.89
CA SER A 145 7.95 3.10 26.52
C SER A 145 7.69 4.60 26.42
N VAL A 146 7.63 5.11 25.19
CA VAL A 146 7.34 6.51 24.88
C VAL A 146 5.90 6.93 25.29
N ALA A 147 5.19 6.05 26.01
CA ALA A 147 3.77 6.11 26.36
C ALA A 147 3.46 6.01 27.87
N SER A 148 4.46 6.08 28.74
CA SER A 148 4.21 6.21 30.18
C SER A 148 5.03 7.41 30.67
N ASP A 149 4.34 8.38 31.28
CA ASP A 149 4.96 9.48 32.02
C ASP A 149 6.09 8.94 32.90
N VAL A 150 7.20 9.69 32.98
CA VAL A 150 8.45 9.45 33.73
C VAL A 150 9.68 9.03 32.88
N GLN A 151 10.50 10.07 32.64
CA GLN A 151 11.95 10.18 32.36
C GLN A 151 12.66 9.52 31.14
N LEU A 152 13.59 10.35 30.61
CA LEU A 152 14.43 10.31 29.39
C LEU A 152 15.26 9.01 29.23
N PRO A 153 15.73 8.65 28.02
CA PRO A 153 16.13 7.30 27.63
C PRO A 153 17.51 6.89 28.17
N SER A 154 17.77 5.58 28.27
CA SER A 154 19.12 5.10 28.55
C SER A 154 20.12 5.40 27.41
N GLN A 155 19.68 5.78 26.20
CA GLN A 155 20.53 6.26 25.08
C GLN A 155 19.72 7.13 24.08
N PRO A 156 20.31 8.18 23.48
CA PRO A 156 19.69 8.95 22.40
C PRO A 156 19.57 8.13 21.10
N ILE A 157 18.49 8.33 20.33
CA ILE A 157 18.33 7.72 19.01
C ILE A 157 19.32 8.37 18.04
N THR A 158 20.37 7.64 17.67
CA THR A 158 21.35 8.11 16.68
C THR A 158 20.82 7.97 15.25
N ALA A 159 21.45 8.66 14.28
CA ALA A 159 21.13 8.49 12.85
C ALA A 159 21.28 7.02 12.38
N GLN A 160 22.27 6.32 12.94
CA GLN A 160 22.49 4.90 12.70
C GLN A 160 21.34 4.05 13.23
N THR A 161 20.95 4.26 14.49
CA THR A 161 19.81 3.56 15.12
C THR A 161 18.51 3.85 14.36
N SER A 162 18.27 5.08 13.91
CA SER A 162 17.11 5.43 13.08
C SER A 162 17.08 4.64 11.77
N THR A 163 18.24 4.47 11.13
CA THR A 163 18.36 3.69 9.89
C THR A 163 18.11 2.22 10.13
N GLU A 164 18.63 1.65 11.23
CA GLU A 164 18.37 0.27 11.62
C GLU A 164 16.90 0.01 11.95
N ILE A 165 16.26 0.92 12.68
CA ILE A 165 14.81 0.88 12.95
C ILE A 165 14.04 0.88 11.62
N ALA A 166 14.39 1.77 10.70
CA ALA A 166 13.72 1.89 9.42
C ALA A 166 13.87 0.63 8.56
N ARG A 167 15.08 0.07 8.43
CA ARG A 167 15.31 -1.20 7.72
C ARG A 167 14.53 -2.34 8.36
N TRP A 168 14.56 -2.43 9.69
CA TRP A 168 13.86 -3.47 10.43
C TRP A 168 12.35 -3.40 10.19
N LEU A 169 11.75 -2.21 10.27
CA LEU A 169 10.33 -1.99 10.02
C LEU A 169 9.97 -2.23 8.54
N ALA A 170 10.82 -1.79 7.61
CA ALA A 170 10.62 -2.01 6.18
C ALA A 170 10.55 -3.51 5.84
N GLY A 171 11.42 -4.34 6.43
CA GLY A 171 11.37 -5.79 6.24
C GLY A 171 10.10 -6.44 6.79
N ARG A 172 9.57 -5.97 7.92
CA ARG A 172 8.30 -6.50 8.47
C ARG A 172 7.11 -6.03 7.65
N PHE A 173 7.14 -4.79 7.19
CA PHE A 173 6.10 -4.27 6.32
C PHE A 173 6.05 -5.05 5.00
N ALA A 174 7.21 -5.24 4.34
CA ALA A 174 7.32 -6.04 3.12
C ALA A 174 6.85 -7.48 3.35
N ALA A 175 7.35 -8.13 4.41
CA ALA A 175 6.99 -9.51 4.72
C ALA A 175 5.49 -9.69 5.01
N LYS A 176 4.86 -8.73 5.71
CA LYS A 176 3.43 -8.79 5.99
C LYS A 176 2.56 -8.48 4.78
N GLU A 177 2.95 -7.54 3.92
CA GLU A 177 2.27 -7.33 2.63
C GLU A 177 2.35 -8.58 1.76
N ALA A 178 3.55 -9.18 1.64
CA ALA A 178 3.76 -10.43 0.93
C ALA A 178 2.92 -11.57 1.52
N ALA A 179 2.89 -11.72 2.85
CA ALA A 179 2.08 -12.74 3.52
C ALA A 179 0.58 -12.53 3.27
N ARG A 180 0.08 -11.30 3.36
CA ARG A 180 -1.32 -11.01 3.06
C ARG A 180 -1.68 -11.38 1.63
N LYS A 181 -0.82 -11.07 0.65
CA LYS A 181 -1.02 -11.48 -0.75
C LYS A 181 -1.00 -13.00 -0.92
N ALA A 182 -0.18 -13.70 -0.15
CA ALA A 182 -0.10 -15.16 -0.13
C ALA A 182 -1.20 -15.83 0.73
N ALA A 183 -2.06 -15.08 1.41
CA ALA A 183 -3.09 -15.68 2.25
C ALA A 183 -4.14 -16.41 1.38
N PRO A 184 -4.71 -17.54 1.84
CA PRO A 184 -5.69 -18.31 1.05
C PRO A 184 -6.95 -17.56 0.61
N GLY A 185 -7.38 -16.56 1.38
CA GLY A 185 -8.48 -15.66 1.02
C GLY A 185 -8.03 -14.34 0.38
N GLY A 186 -6.76 -14.22 0.03
CA GLY A 186 -6.13 -13.03 -0.51
C GLY A 186 -5.88 -11.92 0.53
N ALA A 187 -5.35 -10.79 0.06
CA ALA A 187 -4.86 -9.73 0.95
C ALA A 187 -5.92 -9.13 1.89
N ALA A 188 -7.19 -9.16 1.51
CA ALA A 188 -8.28 -8.62 2.31
C ALA A 188 -8.76 -9.57 3.43
N SER A 189 -8.44 -10.87 3.35
CA SER A 189 -8.95 -11.87 4.30
C SER A 189 -8.15 -11.95 5.60
N VAL A 190 -6.98 -11.32 5.66
CA VAL A 190 -6.09 -11.35 6.84
C VAL A 190 -5.67 -9.94 7.21
N SER A 191 -5.79 -9.60 8.48
CA SER A 191 -5.32 -8.34 9.04
C SER A 191 -3.82 -8.36 9.31
N TRP A 192 -3.23 -7.18 9.47
CA TRP A 192 -1.81 -7.03 9.81
C TRP A 192 -1.38 -7.77 11.08
N LYS A 193 -2.28 -7.83 12.08
CA LYS A 193 -1.98 -8.40 13.40
C LYS A 193 -2.12 -9.93 13.42
N GLU A 194 -2.85 -10.49 12.46
CA GLU A 194 -2.99 -11.94 12.27
C GLU A 194 -1.82 -12.54 11.49
N VAL A 195 -0.89 -11.73 11.02
CA VAL A 195 0.37 -12.18 10.44
C VAL A 195 1.49 -11.88 11.44
N MET A 196 2.22 -12.90 11.88
CA MET A 196 3.39 -12.75 12.74
C MET A 196 4.64 -13.17 11.97
N ILE A 197 5.71 -12.36 12.05
CA ILE A 197 7.03 -12.72 11.54
C ILE A 197 7.91 -13.14 12.71
N ARG A 198 8.46 -14.36 12.66
CA ARG A 198 9.39 -14.87 13.68
C ARG A 198 10.59 -15.56 13.05
N ALA A 199 11.64 -15.79 13.83
CA ALA A 199 12.67 -16.76 13.46
C ALA A 199 12.11 -18.19 13.67
N GLU A 200 12.53 -19.11 12.83
CA GLU A 200 12.24 -20.54 12.94
C GLU A 200 12.66 -21.05 14.33
N ALA A 201 11.78 -21.83 14.96
CA ALA A 201 12.03 -22.36 16.29
C ALA A 201 13.07 -23.49 16.22
N GLY A 202 14.20 -23.34 16.93
CA GLY A 202 15.28 -24.33 16.93
C GLY A 202 16.10 -24.40 15.64
N GLY A 203 15.88 -23.48 14.70
CA GLY A 203 16.64 -23.38 13.45
C GLY A 203 17.81 -22.40 13.52
N ASP A 204 18.40 -22.11 12.36
CA ASP A 204 19.53 -21.19 12.16
C ASP A 204 19.14 -19.69 12.20
N GLY A 205 17.90 -19.39 12.60
CA GLY A 205 17.35 -18.03 12.62
C GLY A 205 16.62 -17.62 11.35
N ARG A 206 16.38 -18.54 10.40
CA ARG A 206 15.59 -18.28 9.19
C ARG A 206 14.22 -17.66 9.52
N PRO A 207 13.78 -16.60 8.83
CA PRO A 207 12.47 -16.00 9.09
C PRO A 207 11.33 -16.86 8.54
N GLU A 208 10.23 -16.91 9.29
CA GLU A 208 8.97 -17.57 8.90
C GLU A 208 7.78 -16.66 9.14
N VAL A 209 6.72 -16.90 8.36
CA VAL A 209 5.39 -16.30 8.58
C VAL A 209 4.54 -17.28 9.35
N VAL A 210 3.82 -16.78 10.35
CA VAL A 210 2.74 -17.50 11.02
C VAL A 210 1.44 -16.73 10.84
N TYR A 211 0.46 -17.35 10.17
CA TYR A 211 -0.91 -16.85 10.14
C TYR A 211 -1.62 -17.30 11.42
N LEU A 212 -1.89 -16.35 12.29
CA LEU A 212 -2.59 -16.53 13.55
C LEU A 212 -4.09 -16.71 13.27
N ARG A 213 -4.66 -17.78 13.80
CA ARG A 213 -6.09 -18.10 13.81
C ARG A 213 -6.56 -18.27 15.25
N GLU A 214 -7.87 -18.22 15.46
CA GLU A 214 -8.50 -18.46 16.77
C GLU A 214 -7.88 -17.62 17.89
N GLY A 215 -7.75 -16.31 17.65
CA GLY A 215 -7.15 -15.38 18.62
C GLY A 215 -5.65 -15.59 18.87
N GLY A 216 -4.96 -16.37 18.02
CA GLY A 216 -3.53 -16.68 18.17
C GLY A 216 -3.24 -18.05 18.77
N SER A 217 -4.27 -18.85 19.06
CA SER A 217 -4.13 -20.20 19.60
C SER A 217 -3.64 -21.21 18.56
N VAL A 218 -3.93 -20.95 17.28
CA VAL A 218 -3.53 -21.79 16.15
C VAL A 218 -2.69 -20.96 15.18
N GLY A 219 -1.54 -21.50 14.76
CA GLY A 219 -0.64 -20.85 13.81
C GLY A 219 -0.42 -21.70 12.56
N GLN A 220 -0.77 -21.17 11.39
CA GLN A 220 -0.45 -21.81 10.12
C GLN A 220 0.87 -21.23 9.57
N LEU A 221 1.82 -22.08 9.18
CA LEU A 221 3.12 -21.64 8.68
C LEU A 221 3.08 -21.25 7.20
N GLY A 222 3.79 -20.17 6.87
CA GLY A 222 4.19 -19.79 5.53
C GLY A 222 5.71 -19.67 5.44
N LYS A 223 6.28 -20.07 4.30
CA LYS A 223 7.72 -19.92 4.06
C LYS A 223 8.00 -18.51 3.56
N LEU A 224 8.99 -17.87 4.18
CA LEU A 224 9.34 -16.47 3.98
C LEU A 224 10.80 -16.34 3.55
N SER A 225 11.02 -15.41 2.62
CA SER A 225 12.34 -14.87 2.30
C SER A 225 12.26 -13.34 2.38
N ILE A 226 13.26 -12.73 3.02
CA ILE A 226 13.44 -11.27 3.06
C ILE A 226 14.85 -10.97 2.56
N SER A 227 14.98 -10.04 1.63
CA SER A 227 16.27 -9.50 1.19
C SER A 227 16.22 -7.99 1.17
N HIS A 228 17.37 -7.35 1.33
CA HIS A 228 17.49 -5.91 1.14
C HIS A 228 18.74 -5.58 0.33
N ASP A 229 18.62 -4.61 -0.56
CA ASP A 229 19.74 -4.07 -1.31
C ASP A 229 19.55 -2.56 -1.50
N GLY A 230 20.62 -1.80 -1.29
CA GLY A 230 20.60 -0.34 -1.24
C GLY A 230 19.45 0.21 -0.39
N GLU A 231 18.50 0.88 -1.05
CA GLU A 231 17.37 1.58 -0.44
C GLU A 231 16.05 0.79 -0.47
N TYR A 232 16.09 -0.50 -0.82
CA TYR A 232 14.90 -1.33 -0.94
C TYR A 232 14.98 -2.60 -0.09
N VAL A 233 13.81 -3.02 0.40
CA VAL A 233 13.60 -4.34 0.99
C VAL A 233 12.55 -5.07 0.16
N ILE A 234 12.81 -6.33 -0.17
CA ILE A 234 11.86 -7.22 -0.83
C ILE A 234 11.56 -8.39 0.09
N ALA A 235 10.31 -8.84 0.08
CA ALA A 235 9.91 -10.07 0.74
C ALA A 235 9.05 -10.92 -0.18
N THR A 236 9.20 -12.24 -0.07
CA THR A 236 8.41 -13.23 -0.78
C THR A 236 7.91 -14.27 0.20
N VAL A 237 6.62 -14.60 0.10
CA VAL A 237 5.95 -15.60 0.93
C VAL A 237 5.28 -16.63 0.05
N ILE A 238 5.42 -17.90 0.44
CA ILE A 238 4.63 -19.01 -0.08
C ILE A 238 3.81 -19.57 1.08
N ALA A 239 2.51 -19.73 0.86
CA ALA A 239 1.61 -20.34 1.84
C ALA A 239 0.66 -21.33 1.17
N ALA A 240 0.40 -22.43 1.86
CA ALA A 240 -0.60 -23.40 1.42
C ALA A 240 -2.00 -22.94 1.85
N THR A 241 -2.98 -23.11 0.98
CA THR A 241 -4.37 -23.20 1.39
C THR A 241 -4.53 -24.51 2.15
N PRO A 242 -5.00 -24.50 3.42
CA PRO A 242 -5.29 -25.75 4.10
C PRO A 242 -6.31 -26.52 3.26
N GLU A 243 -6.08 -27.81 3.03
CA GLU A 243 -7.10 -28.69 2.47
C GLU A 243 -8.31 -28.66 3.42
N LEU A 244 -9.51 -28.43 2.86
CA LEU A 244 -10.78 -28.51 3.59
C LEU A 244 -11.10 -29.96 3.94
#